data_AF-A0A8A1MMV1-F1
#
_entry.id   AF-A0A8A1MMV1-F1
#
_cell.length_a   1.000
_cell.length_b   1.000
_cell.length_c   1.000
_cell.angle_alpha   90.00
_cell.angle_beta   90.00
_cell.angle_gamma   90.00
#
_symmetry.space_group_name_H-M   'P 1'
#
loop_
_entity.id
_entity.type
_entity.pdbx_description
1 polymer ?
#
loop_
_entity_poly.entity_id
_entity_poly.type
_entity_poly.pdbx_seq_one_letter_code
_entity_poly.pdbx_strand_id
1 'polypeptide(L)'
;MTLLKWLWAEDGTGNTPPELIYYVLRGSMFVLSFVMEDWAIHELVASSSRLRRQTVVLVASSYVTWTFQTHTFSNSLETLLVVWSLVLIQRILENKQNSSIFACVVLSFLLVAGVFNRITFPAFVLIPGLRLVPHFLRKPLSLLTVIVFGLISCFIAIFTDTNFYSASITSLSDVFHNPIITPLNNLFYNSDVSNLANHGLHPRYNHFLVNLPQLLGPIYLLLLYSFISSSFRSCFSLRNLRAISALSATVLLSIFPHQEPRFLIPCHPGSSSTLL
;
A
#
# COMPACT_ATOMS: atom_id res chain seq x y z
N MET A 1 -2.59 -17.68 -10.57
CA MET A 1 -2.59 -19.16 -10.51
C MET A 1 -3.46 -19.78 -11.58
N THR A 2 -4.70 -19.34 -11.75
CA THR A 2 -5.60 -19.77 -12.84
C THR A 2 -4.99 -19.60 -14.22
N LEU A 3 -4.32 -18.48 -14.50
CA LEU A 3 -3.69 -18.23 -15.79
C LEU A 3 -2.47 -19.13 -16.07
N LEU A 4 -1.65 -19.43 -15.05
CA LEU A 4 -0.52 -20.35 -15.18
C LEU A 4 -0.98 -21.80 -15.32
N LYS A 5 -2.02 -22.18 -14.57
CA LYS A 5 -2.68 -23.48 -14.70
C LYS A 5 -3.34 -23.63 -16.07
N TRP A 6 -3.93 -22.56 -16.60
CA TRP A 6 -4.55 -22.55 -17.92
C TRP A 6 -3.50 -22.72 -19.03
N LEU A 7 -2.42 -21.93 -19.00
CA LEU A 7 -1.29 -22.06 -19.94
C LEU A 7 -0.62 -23.44 -19.89
N TRP A 8 -0.48 -24.02 -18.69
CA TRP A 8 0.14 -25.34 -18.52
C TRP A 8 -0.82 -26.50 -18.80
N ALA A 9 -2.13 -26.32 -18.55
CA ALA A 9 -3.15 -27.29 -18.90
C ALA A 9 -3.33 -27.43 -20.41
N GLU A 10 -3.06 -26.37 -21.19
CA GLU A 10 -3.00 -26.46 -22.66
C GLU A 10 -1.84 -27.33 -23.15
N ASP A 11 -0.75 -27.46 -22.38
CA ASP A 11 0.43 -28.28 -22.72
C ASP A 11 0.29 -29.76 -22.28
N GLY A 12 -0.90 -30.17 -21.81
CA GLY A 12 -1.28 -31.58 -21.59
C GLY A 12 -0.56 -32.33 -20.46
N THR A 13 0.36 -31.70 -19.72
CA THR A 13 1.23 -32.36 -18.73
C THR A 13 0.89 -32.00 -17.29
N GLY A 14 -0.24 -32.50 -16.78
CA GLY A 14 -0.53 -32.58 -15.33
C GLY A 14 -0.41 -31.27 -14.52
N ASN A 15 -0.29 -31.40 -13.20
CA ASN A 15 -0.18 -30.25 -12.28
C ASN A 15 1.10 -29.45 -12.54
N THR A 16 0.97 -28.12 -12.58
CA THR A 16 2.11 -27.18 -12.72
C THR A 16 3.21 -27.46 -11.67
N PRO A 17 4.49 -27.59 -12.08
CA PRO A 17 5.57 -27.88 -11.15
C PRO A 17 5.75 -26.73 -10.13
N PRO A 18 5.89 -27.03 -8.82
CA PRO A 18 5.98 -26.00 -7.78
C PRO A 18 7.14 -25.02 -7.98
N GLU A 19 8.27 -25.50 -8.53
CA GLU A 19 9.45 -24.67 -8.80
C GLU A 19 9.15 -23.58 -9.84
N LEU A 20 8.43 -23.92 -10.92
CA LEU A 20 8.04 -22.96 -11.94
C LEU A 20 7.11 -21.89 -11.36
N ILE A 21 6.13 -22.29 -10.56
CA ILE A 21 5.23 -21.35 -9.87
C ILE A 21 6.06 -20.40 -9.01
N TYR A 22 7.01 -20.92 -8.23
CA TYR A 22 7.89 -20.12 -7.40
C TYR A 22 8.70 -19.10 -8.21
N TYR A 23 9.39 -19.53 -9.27
CA TYR A 23 10.20 -18.63 -10.08
C TYR A 23 9.39 -17.60 -10.85
N VAL A 24 8.21 -17.95 -11.37
CA VAL A 24 7.33 -16.99 -12.05
C VAL A 24 6.83 -15.94 -11.07
N LEU A 25 6.37 -16.36 -9.89
CA LEU A 25 5.94 -15.43 -8.83
C LEU A 25 7.07 -14.49 -8.42
N ARG A 26 8.27 -15.02 -8.17
CA ARG A 26 9.46 -14.25 -7.83
C ARG A 26 9.86 -13.27 -8.93
N GLY A 27 9.92 -13.75 -10.17
CA GLY A 27 10.24 -12.92 -11.34
C GLY A 27 9.23 -11.80 -11.52
N SER A 28 7.93 -12.09 -11.36
CA SER A 28 6.88 -11.08 -11.47
C SER A 28 6.99 -10.00 -10.40
N MET A 29 7.25 -10.35 -9.14
CA MET A 29 7.42 -9.37 -8.07
C MET A 29 8.73 -8.62 -8.18
N PHE A 30 9.79 -9.25 -8.66
CA PHE A 30 11.04 -8.57 -8.96
C PHE A 30 10.83 -7.50 -10.04
N VAL A 31 10.14 -7.83 -11.13
CA VAL A 31 9.81 -6.87 -12.19
C VAL A 31 8.89 -5.77 -11.66
N LEU A 32 7.89 -6.10 -10.85
CA LEU A 32 7.01 -5.10 -10.25
C LEU A 32 7.75 -4.17 -9.29
N SER A 33 8.60 -4.68 -8.39
CA SER A 33 9.41 -3.83 -7.51
C SER A 33 10.36 -2.96 -8.35
N PHE A 34 11.13 -3.55 -9.27
CA PHE A 34 12.08 -2.78 -10.09
C PHE A 34 11.40 -1.73 -10.98
N VAL A 35 10.28 -2.04 -11.63
CA VAL A 35 9.63 -1.12 -12.57
C VAL A 35 8.71 -0.15 -11.84
N MET A 36 7.83 -0.65 -10.98
CA MET A 36 6.78 0.16 -10.37
C MET A 36 7.24 0.89 -9.11
N GLU A 37 8.12 0.29 -8.29
CA GLU A 37 8.61 0.95 -7.07
C GLU A 37 9.63 2.04 -7.43
N ASP A 38 10.64 1.72 -8.24
CA ASP A 38 11.66 2.70 -8.63
C ASP A 38 11.05 3.85 -9.42
N TRP A 39 10.14 3.58 -10.37
CA TRP A 39 9.45 4.64 -11.09
C TRP A 39 8.61 5.51 -10.17
N ALA A 40 7.88 4.91 -9.22
CA ALA A 40 7.11 5.71 -8.28
C ALA A 40 8.01 6.60 -7.39
N ILE A 41 9.21 6.14 -7.02
CA ILE A 41 10.23 6.98 -6.36
C ILE A 41 10.67 8.13 -7.28
N HIS A 42 10.90 7.85 -8.57
CA HIS A 42 11.26 8.88 -9.54
C HIS A 42 10.22 10.00 -9.65
N GLU A 43 8.93 9.66 -9.55
CA GLU A 43 7.81 10.60 -9.59
C GLU A 43 7.66 11.38 -8.27
N LEU A 44 7.80 10.71 -7.12
CA LEU A 44 7.66 11.34 -5.80
C LEU A 44 8.84 12.28 -5.46
N VAL A 45 9.99 12.09 -6.11
CA VAL A 45 11.22 12.89 -5.95
C VAL A 45 11.51 13.68 -7.23
N ALA A 46 10.51 14.43 -7.72
CA ALA A 46 10.62 15.18 -8.97
C ALA A 46 11.59 16.38 -8.90
N SER A 47 11.83 16.95 -7.70
CA SER A 47 12.49 18.25 -7.55
C SER A 47 14.00 18.25 -7.75
N SER A 48 14.71 17.12 -7.56
CA SER A 48 16.17 17.09 -7.77
C SER A 48 16.70 15.73 -8.23
N SER A 49 17.47 15.74 -9.32
CA SER A 49 18.04 14.53 -9.96
C SER A 49 19.05 13.81 -9.06
N ARG A 50 19.81 14.55 -8.26
CA ARG A 50 20.79 13.98 -7.32
C ARG A 50 20.10 13.20 -6.20
N LEU A 51 19.10 13.81 -5.57
CA LEU A 51 18.33 13.20 -4.48
C LEU A 51 17.63 11.92 -4.93
N ARG A 52 17.08 11.95 -6.15
CA ARG A 52 16.42 10.82 -6.78
C ARG A 52 17.35 9.62 -6.92
N ARG A 53 18.58 9.82 -7.44
CA ARG A 53 19.58 8.75 -7.54
C ARG A 53 19.96 8.19 -6.17
N GLN A 54 20.21 9.06 -5.20
CA GLN A 54 20.55 8.65 -3.84
C GLN A 54 19.43 7.83 -3.19
N THR A 55 18.18 8.25 -3.39
CA THR A 55 16.99 7.56 -2.87
C THR A 55 16.82 6.17 -3.48
N VAL A 56 16.92 6.06 -4.81
CA VAL A 56 16.79 4.76 -5.50
C VAL A 56 17.88 3.80 -5.03
N VAL A 57 19.13 4.26 -4.94
CA VAL A 57 20.23 3.42 -4.42
C VAL A 57 19.98 2.99 -2.97
N LEU A 58 19.46 3.89 -2.13
CA LEU A 58 19.16 3.58 -0.73
C LEU A 58 18.04 2.54 -0.58
N VAL A 59 16.96 2.67 -1.35
CA VAL A 59 15.85 1.69 -1.35
C VAL A 59 16.31 0.37 -1.94
N ALA A 60 16.97 0.40 -3.11
CA ALA A 60 17.44 -0.79 -3.80
C ALA A 60 18.54 -1.56 -3.05
N SER A 61 19.33 -0.90 -2.19
CA SER A 61 20.31 -1.57 -1.32
C SER A 61 19.74 -2.04 0.02
N SER A 62 18.48 -1.74 0.30
CA SER A 62 17.86 -2.09 1.58
C SER A 62 17.56 -3.58 1.67
N TYR A 63 17.80 -4.18 2.84
CA TYR A 63 17.44 -5.57 3.05
C TYR A 63 15.92 -5.78 2.90
N VAL A 64 15.08 -4.80 3.29
CA VAL A 64 13.62 -4.87 3.19
C VAL A 64 13.16 -5.05 1.76
N THR A 65 13.76 -4.33 0.81
CA THR A 65 13.45 -4.47 -0.61
C THR A 65 13.82 -5.88 -1.10
N TRP A 66 15.03 -6.34 -0.80
CA TRP A 66 15.48 -7.68 -1.24
C TRP A 66 14.71 -8.84 -0.60
N THR A 67 14.40 -8.76 0.70
CA THR A 67 13.83 -9.90 1.45
C THR A 67 12.32 -9.88 1.56
N PHE A 68 11.67 -8.71 1.49
CA PHE A 68 10.22 -8.63 1.62
C PHE A 68 9.55 -8.20 0.31
N GLN A 69 10.04 -7.15 -0.36
CA GLN A 69 9.37 -6.62 -1.56
C GLN A 69 9.45 -7.56 -2.77
N THR A 70 10.53 -8.33 -2.91
CA THR A 70 10.67 -9.33 -3.99
C THR A 70 9.81 -10.59 -3.80
N HIS A 71 9.16 -10.76 -2.65
CA HIS A 71 8.26 -11.89 -2.40
C HIS A 71 6.83 -11.54 -2.81
N THR A 72 6.06 -12.55 -3.27
CA THR A 72 4.62 -12.44 -3.52
C THR A 72 3.82 -12.43 -2.22
N PHE A 73 4.06 -11.43 -1.38
CA PHE A 73 3.22 -11.16 -0.22
C PHE A 73 2.27 -10.00 -0.50
N SER A 74 1.10 -10.07 0.13
CA SER A 74 0.16 -8.95 0.16
C SER A 74 0.82 -7.67 0.69
N ASN A 75 1.84 -7.77 1.55
CA ASN A 75 2.65 -6.64 2.03
C ASN A 75 3.34 -5.88 0.88
N SER A 76 3.86 -6.63 -0.11
CA SER A 76 4.61 -6.03 -1.22
C SER A 76 3.67 -5.34 -2.20
N LEU A 77 2.52 -5.98 -2.47
CA LEU A 77 1.44 -5.34 -3.23
C LEU A 77 0.88 -4.10 -2.50
N GLU A 78 0.72 -4.16 -1.18
CA GLU A 78 0.30 -3.01 -0.37
C GLU A 78 1.29 -1.85 -0.53
N THR A 79 2.60 -2.14 -0.48
CA THR A 79 3.64 -1.13 -0.72
C THR A 79 3.47 -0.47 -2.08
N LEU A 80 3.34 -1.24 -3.16
CA LEU A 80 3.14 -0.70 -4.50
C LEU A 80 1.87 0.15 -4.60
N LEU A 81 0.75 -0.33 -4.04
CA LEU A 81 -0.52 0.40 -4.02
C LEU A 81 -0.39 1.72 -3.24
N VAL A 82 0.33 1.73 -2.11
CA VAL A 82 0.57 2.94 -1.31
C VAL A 82 1.39 3.95 -2.10
N VAL A 83 2.54 3.55 -2.62
CA VAL A 83 3.46 4.48 -3.30
C VAL A 83 2.79 5.07 -4.55
N TRP A 84 2.07 4.28 -5.33
CA TRP A 84 1.32 4.79 -6.49
C TRP A 84 0.11 5.65 -6.12
N SER A 85 -0.57 5.35 -5.02
CA SER A 85 -1.61 6.25 -4.49
C SER A 85 -1.04 7.62 -4.12
N LEU A 86 0.13 7.65 -3.49
CA LEU A 86 0.83 8.91 -3.16
C LEU A 86 1.27 9.67 -4.41
N VAL A 87 1.77 8.97 -5.46
CA VAL A 87 2.11 9.59 -6.76
C VAL A 87 0.89 10.26 -7.38
N LEU A 88 -0.26 9.58 -7.40
CA LEU A 88 -1.50 10.13 -7.96
C LEU A 88 -2.02 11.31 -7.13
N ILE A 89 -1.97 11.22 -5.80
CA ILE A 89 -2.30 12.34 -4.91
C ILE A 89 -1.43 13.55 -5.23
N GLN A 90 -0.11 13.36 -5.38
CA GLN A 90 0.81 14.45 -5.73
C GLN A 90 0.46 15.05 -7.10
N ARG A 91 0.26 14.24 -8.13
CA ARG A 91 -0.10 14.68 -9.48
C ARG A 91 -1.41 15.48 -9.51
N ILE A 92 -2.43 15.06 -8.76
CA ILE A 92 -3.72 15.77 -8.67
C ILE A 92 -3.54 17.12 -7.96
N LEU A 93 -2.71 17.19 -6.91
CA LEU A 93 -2.44 18.43 -6.18
C LEU A 93 -1.62 19.43 -7.01
N GLU A 94 -0.68 18.95 -7.83
CA GLU A 94 0.15 19.78 -8.70
C GLU A 94 -0.65 20.33 -9.90
N ASN A 95 -1.59 19.54 -10.43
CA ASN A 95 -2.44 19.95 -11.54
C ASN A 95 -3.58 20.86 -11.09
N LYS A 96 -3.26 22.14 -10.89
CA LYS A 96 -4.22 23.16 -10.42
C LYS A 96 -5.28 23.56 -11.46
N GLN A 97 -4.99 23.37 -12.75
CA GLN A 97 -5.85 23.86 -13.83
C GLN A 97 -6.97 22.87 -14.17
N ASN A 98 -6.63 21.58 -14.29
CA ASN A 98 -7.54 20.54 -14.77
C ASN A 98 -8.01 19.62 -13.63
N SER A 99 -9.23 19.08 -13.76
CA SER A 99 -9.84 18.16 -12.79
C SER A 99 -9.19 16.77 -12.75
N SER A 100 -8.13 16.52 -13.52
CA SER A 100 -7.32 15.29 -13.52
C SER A 100 -8.14 14.00 -13.46
N ILE A 101 -9.20 13.92 -14.29
CA ILE A 101 -10.23 12.86 -14.21
C ILE A 101 -9.60 11.46 -14.26
N PHE A 102 -8.70 11.22 -15.22
CA PHE A 102 -8.03 9.92 -15.35
C PHE A 102 -7.25 9.53 -14.08
N ALA A 103 -6.50 10.46 -13.50
CA ALA A 103 -5.77 10.21 -12.25
C ALA A 103 -6.73 9.89 -11.08
N CYS A 104 -7.91 10.53 -11.05
CA CYS A 104 -8.95 10.26 -10.06
C CYS A 104 -9.56 8.85 -10.23
N VAL A 105 -9.83 8.45 -11.48
CA VAL A 105 -10.32 7.09 -11.80
C VAL A 105 -9.33 6.04 -11.33
N VAL A 106 -8.05 6.18 -11.71
CA VAL A 106 -7.00 5.25 -11.31
C VAL A 106 -6.81 5.26 -9.79
N LEU A 107 -6.82 6.43 -9.14
CA LEU A 107 -6.72 6.54 -7.68
C LEU A 107 -7.86 5.79 -7.00
N SER A 108 -9.08 5.89 -7.52
CA SER A 108 -10.25 5.20 -6.95
C SER A 108 -10.10 3.69 -6.99
N PHE A 109 -9.63 3.17 -8.12
CA PHE A 109 -9.32 1.75 -8.25
C PHE A 109 -8.22 1.32 -7.26
N LEU A 110 -7.12 2.07 -7.15
CA LEU A 110 -6.03 1.76 -6.22
C LEU A 110 -6.46 1.80 -4.76
N LEU A 111 -7.32 2.75 -4.37
CA LEU A 111 -7.85 2.86 -3.02
C LEU A 111 -8.67 1.62 -2.64
N VAL A 112 -9.56 1.17 -3.53
CA VAL A 112 -10.36 -0.04 -3.31
C VAL A 112 -9.47 -1.29 -3.32
N ALA A 113 -8.62 -1.44 -4.34
CA ALA A 113 -7.69 -2.57 -4.43
C ALA A 113 -6.77 -2.66 -3.20
N GLY A 114 -6.34 -1.51 -2.65
CA GLY A 114 -5.55 -1.44 -1.43
C GLY A 114 -6.29 -1.96 -0.21
N VAL A 115 -7.52 -1.48 0.02
CA VAL A 115 -8.37 -1.91 1.16
C VAL A 115 -8.68 -3.41 1.10
N PHE A 116 -8.98 -3.93 -0.10
CA PHE A 116 -9.26 -5.36 -0.32
C PHE A 116 -8.01 -6.23 -0.26
N ASN A 117 -6.84 -5.70 -0.63
CA ASN A 117 -5.58 -6.42 -0.47
C ASN A 117 -5.19 -6.53 1.01
N ARG A 118 -5.23 -5.43 1.77
CA ARG A 118 -4.94 -5.42 3.23
C ARG A 118 -5.69 -4.31 3.96
N ILE A 119 -6.25 -4.65 5.13
CA ILE A 119 -6.95 -3.70 6.00
C ILE A 119 -6.06 -2.59 6.57
N THR A 120 -4.74 -2.75 6.52
CA THR A 120 -3.76 -1.77 6.98
C THR A 120 -3.51 -0.64 5.98
N PHE A 121 -3.86 -0.84 4.69
CA PHE A 121 -3.61 0.12 3.62
C PHE A 121 -4.19 1.52 3.87
N PRO A 122 -5.44 1.69 4.36
CA PRO A 122 -6.00 3.02 4.63
C PRO A 122 -5.17 3.86 5.59
N ALA A 123 -4.44 3.25 6.53
CA ALA A 123 -3.60 3.97 7.49
C ALA A 123 -2.49 4.79 6.79
N PHE A 124 -2.02 4.34 5.62
CA PHE A 124 -1.00 5.00 4.82
C PHE A 124 -1.55 6.14 3.96
N VAL A 125 -2.79 6.04 3.49
CA VAL A 125 -3.33 6.95 2.48
C VAL A 125 -4.29 7.98 3.06
N LEU A 126 -4.95 7.69 4.19
CA LEU A 126 -5.98 8.55 4.77
C LEU A 126 -5.47 9.98 5.03
N ILE A 127 -4.40 10.13 5.81
CA ILE A 127 -3.89 11.46 6.18
C ILE A 127 -3.29 12.22 4.98
N PRO A 128 -2.45 11.60 4.11
CA PRO A 128 -2.05 12.24 2.85
C PRO A 128 -3.25 12.63 1.97
N GLY A 129 -4.28 11.79 1.92
CA GLY A 129 -5.48 11.98 1.12
C GLY A 129 -6.34 13.16 1.57
N LEU A 130 -6.32 13.53 2.86
CA LEU A 130 -7.02 14.72 3.36
C LEU A 130 -6.57 16.02 2.65
N ARG A 131 -5.35 16.04 2.08
CA ARG A 131 -4.87 17.18 1.29
C ARG A 131 -5.63 17.38 -0.01
N LEU A 132 -6.33 16.36 -0.52
CA LEU A 132 -7.18 16.47 -1.69
C LEU A 132 -8.49 17.21 -1.39
N VAL A 133 -8.88 17.37 -0.12
CA VAL A 133 -10.15 18.01 0.26
C VAL A 133 -10.30 19.42 -0.34
N PRO A 134 -9.32 20.34 -0.22
CA PRO A 134 -9.41 21.65 -0.87
C PRO A 134 -9.49 21.59 -2.40
N HIS A 135 -8.91 20.57 -3.04
CA HIS A 135 -9.01 20.36 -4.48
C HIS A 135 -10.44 19.94 -4.86
N PHE A 136 -11.00 18.96 -4.14
CA PHE A 136 -12.36 18.47 -4.36
C PHE A 136 -13.43 19.54 -4.11
N LEU A 137 -13.24 20.40 -3.11
CA LEU A 137 -14.13 21.54 -2.85
C LEU A 137 -14.14 22.54 -4.02
N ARG A 138 -13.01 22.72 -4.72
CA ARG A 138 -12.92 23.61 -5.89
C ARG A 138 -13.36 22.92 -7.19
N LYS A 139 -13.26 21.60 -7.26
CA LYS A 139 -13.49 20.77 -8.45
C LYS A 139 -14.39 19.58 -8.10
N PRO A 140 -15.72 19.78 -7.93
CA PRO A 140 -16.63 18.72 -7.49
C PRO A 140 -16.72 17.56 -8.50
N LEU A 141 -16.46 17.79 -9.79
CA LEU A 141 -16.40 16.73 -10.79
C LEU A 141 -15.31 15.68 -10.48
N SER A 142 -14.17 16.12 -9.93
CA SER A 142 -13.09 15.21 -9.52
C SER A 142 -13.50 14.37 -8.30
N LEU A 143 -14.28 14.95 -7.37
CA LEU A 143 -14.86 14.20 -6.26
C LEU A 143 -15.89 13.18 -6.77
N LEU A 144 -16.77 13.60 -7.68
CA LEU A 144 -17.78 12.73 -8.27
C LEU A 144 -17.15 11.53 -8.99
N THR A 145 -16.06 11.75 -9.75
CA THR A 145 -15.36 10.65 -10.41
C THR A 145 -14.75 9.70 -9.39
N VAL A 146 -14.17 10.21 -8.30
CA VAL A 146 -13.64 9.34 -7.24
C VAL A 146 -14.74 8.48 -6.61
N ILE A 147 -15.89 9.09 -6.31
CA ILE A 147 -17.01 8.38 -5.69
C ILE A 147 -17.59 7.32 -6.66
N VAL A 148 -17.90 7.70 -7.90
CA VAL A 148 -18.54 6.80 -8.86
C VAL A 148 -17.63 5.62 -9.21
N PHE A 149 -16.37 5.88 -9.57
CA PHE A 149 -15.43 4.81 -9.92
C PHE A 149 -14.98 4.01 -8.70
N GLY A 150 -14.95 4.62 -7.51
CA GLY A 150 -14.74 3.93 -6.24
C GLY A 150 -15.87 2.95 -5.94
N LEU A 151 -17.12 3.35 -6.11
CA LEU A 151 -18.29 2.48 -5.92
C LEU A 151 -18.31 1.33 -6.93
N ILE A 152 -18.03 1.61 -8.21
CA ILE A 152 -17.93 0.56 -9.24
C ILE A 152 -16.82 -0.44 -8.90
N SER A 153 -15.63 0.05 -8.55
CA SER A 153 -14.51 -0.83 -8.18
C SER A 153 -14.82 -1.65 -6.92
N CYS A 154 -15.49 -1.03 -5.94
CA CYS A 154 -15.91 -1.70 -4.71
C CYS A 154 -16.94 -2.80 -5.00
N PHE A 155 -17.93 -2.52 -5.85
CA PHE A 155 -18.89 -3.52 -6.28
C PHE A 155 -18.22 -4.70 -6.98
N ILE A 156 -17.27 -4.43 -7.89
CA ILE A 156 -16.50 -5.49 -8.56
C ILE A 156 -15.74 -6.33 -7.52
N ALA A 157 -15.07 -5.70 -6.56
CA ALA A 157 -14.29 -6.39 -5.53
C ALA A 157 -15.18 -7.27 -4.62
N ILE A 158 -16.31 -6.73 -4.15
CA ILE A 158 -17.29 -7.49 -3.36
C ILE A 158 -17.86 -8.65 -4.18
N PHE A 159 -18.18 -8.41 -5.46
CA PHE A 159 -18.68 -9.45 -6.35
C PHE A 159 -17.65 -10.58 -6.52
N THR A 160 -16.38 -10.24 -6.78
CA THR A 160 -15.31 -11.23 -6.94
C THR A 160 -15.08 -12.04 -5.67
N ASP A 161 -15.08 -11.40 -4.51
CA ASP A 161 -14.90 -12.10 -3.24
C ASP A 161 -16.10 -12.96 -2.89
N THR A 162 -17.31 -12.45 -3.09
CA THR A 162 -18.54 -13.21 -2.84
C THR A 162 -18.59 -14.45 -3.73
N ASN A 163 -18.23 -14.34 -5.01
CA ASN A 163 -18.16 -15.49 -5.92
C ASN A 163 -17.05 -16.47 -5.49
N PHE A 164 -15.90 -15.97 -5.03
CA PHE A 164 -14.79 -16.82 -4.62
C PHE A 164 -15.07 -17.61 -3.33
N TYR A 165 -15.74 -16.99 -2.34
CA TYR A 165 -16.02 -17.62 -1.04
C TYR A 165 -17.39 -18.32 -0.97
N SER A 166 -18.26 -18.15 -1.98
CA SER A 166 -19.53 -18.86 -2.05
C SER A 166 -19.36 -20.27 -2.63
N ALA A 167 -20.07 -21.23 -2.05
CA ALA A 167 -20.05 -22.62 -2.55
C ALA A 167 -20.89 -22.81 -3.84
N SER A 168 -21.74 -21.85 -4.19
CA SER A 168 -22.65 -21.89 -5.35
C SER A 168 -22.37 -20.74 -6.32
N ILE A 169 -22.74 -20.92 -7.59
CA ILE A 169 -22.68 -19.88 -8.61
C ILE A 169 -23.47 -18.66 -8.12
N THR A 170 -22.80 -17.53 -7.95
CA THR A 170 -23.41 -16.31 -7.42
C THR A 170 -24.20 -15.58 -8.50
N SER A 171 -25.50 -15.40 -8.27
CA SER A 171 -26.30 -14.47 -9.06
C SER A 171 -26.11 -13.03 -8.56
N LEU A 172 -26.46 -12.02 -9.36
CA LEU A 172 -26.40 -10.62 -8.93
C LEU A 172 -27.26 -10.37 -7.68
N SER A 173 -28.39 -11.08 -7.54
CA SER A 173 -29.27 -10.97 -6.38
C SER A 173 -28.57 -11.41 -5.10
N ASP A 174 -27.76 -12.46 -5.14
CA ASP A 174 -27.07 -13.00 -3.96
C ASP A 174 -26.07 -12.01 -3.39
N VAL A 175 -25.40 -11.24 -4.25
CA VAL A 175 -24.46 -10.19 -3.83
C VAL A 175 -25.18 -9.05 -3.10
N PHE A 176 -26.43 -8.75 -3.43
CA PHE A 176 -27.22 -7.75 -2.69
C PHE A 176 -27.79 -8.27 -1.38
N HIS A 177 -28.12 -9.57 -1.29
CA HIS A 177 -28.74 -10.14 -0.09
C HIS A 177 -27.71 -10.60 0.94
N ASN A 178 -26.62 -11.23 0.51
CA ASN A 178 -25.58 -11.78 1.37
C ASN A 178 -24.16 -11.44 0.85
N PRO A 179 -23.78 -10.14 0.81
CA PRO A 179 -22.45 -9.76 0.35
C PRO A 179 -21.35 -10.22 1.31
N ILE A 180 -20.29 -10.85 0.77
CA ILE A 180 -19.08 -11.13 1.54
C ILE A 180 -18.13 -9.94 1.38
N ILE A 181 -18.13 -9.06 2.38
CA ILE A 181 -17.25 -7.88 2.43
C ILE A 181 -15.99 -8.24 3.21
N THR A 182 -14.95 -8.72 2.52
CA THR A 182 -13.74 -9.25 3.16
C THR A 182 -13.01 -8.27 4.09
N PRO A 183 -12.85 -6.96 3.79
CA PRO A 183 -12.16 -6.06 4.71
C PRO A 183 -12.95 -5.85 6.00
N LEU A 184 -14.29 -5.82 5.90
CA LEU A 184 -15.18 -5.64 7.03
C LEU A 184 -15.19 -6.88 7.93
N ASN A 185 -15.27 -8.07 7.33
CA ASN A 185 -15.18 -9.33 8.06
C ASN A 185 -13.84 -9.48 8.78
N ASN A 186 -12.74 -9.08 8.12
CA ASN A 186 -11.42 -9.06 8.74
C ASN A 186 -11.36 -8.10 9.94
N LEU A 187 -11.95 -6.92 9.83
CA LEU A 187 -12.02 -5.94 10.91
C LEU A 187 -12.81 -6.46 12.11
N PHE A 188 -13.99 -7.05 11.88
CA PHE A 188 -14.80 -7.62 12.96
C PHE A 188 -14.10 -8.78 13.65
N TYR A 189 -13.45 -9.67 12.89
CA TYR A 189 -12.66 -10.76 13.45
C TYR A 189 -11.53 -10.25 14.35
N ASN A 190 -10.80 -9.22 13.90
CA ASN A 190 -9.65 -8.63 14.62
C ASN A 190 -10.06 -7.61 15.70
N SER A 191 -11.34 -7.28 15.84
CA SER A 191 -11.83 -6.43 16.94
C SER A 191 -12.01 -7.22 18.23
N ASP A 192 -12.15 -8.54 18.13
CA ASP A 192 -12.26 -9.43 19.29
C ASP A 192 -10.87 -9.75 19.86
N VAL A 193 -10.66 -9.39 21.13
CA VAL A 193 -9.39 -9.60 21.85
C VAL A 193 -9.08 -11.09 22.03
N SER A 194 -10.10 -11.95 22.11
CA SER A 194 -9.91 -13.39 22.25
C SER A 194 -9.29 -14.01 20.98
N ASN A 195 -9.70 -13.55 19.80
CA ASN A 195 -9.09 -13.93 18.52
C ASN A 195 -7.67 -13.38 18.39
N LEU A 196 -7.44 -12.14 18.83
CA LEU A 196 -6.11 -11.51 18.77
C LEU A 196 -5.08 -12.17 19.69
N ALA A 197 -5.51 -12.67 20.84
CA ALA A 197 -4.63 -13.37 21.77
C ALA A 197 -3.97 -14.59 21.12
N ASN A 198 -4.66 -15.26 20.18
CA ASN A 198 -4.10 -16.38 19.41
C ASN A 198 -2.99 -15.96 18.45
N HIS A 199 -2.92 -14.67 18.07
CA HIS A 199 -1.92 -14.11 17.16
C HIS A 199 -0.81 -13.32 17.87
N GLY A 200 -0.89 -13.19 19.20
CA GLY A 200 0.09 -12.46 20.01
C GLY A 200 -0.27 -10.98 20.20
N LEU A 201 -0.15 -10.54 21.46
CA LEU A 201 -0.36 -9.16 21.88
C LEU A 201 0.98 -8.48 22.11
N HIS A 202 1.10 -7.25 21.62
CA HIS A 202 2.30 -6.44 21.75
C HIS A 202 1.98 -5.12 22.47
N PRO A 203 2.94 -4.57 23.24
CA PRO A 203 2.82 -3.22 23.77
C PRO A 203 2.67 -2.19 22.64
N ARG A 204 1.91 -1.11 22.89
CA ARG A 204 1.60 -0.11 21.84
C ARG A 204 2.82 0.59 21.23
N TYR A 205 3.94 0.59 21.94
CA TYR A 205 5.21 1.20 21.49
C TYR A 205 6.06 0.27 20.63
N ASN A 206 5.65 -1.01 20.43
CA ASN A 206 6.46 -2.01 19.74
C ASN A 206 6.78 -1.59 18.29
N HIS A 207 5.82 -0.99 17.59
CA HIS A 207 6.05 -0.43 16.27
C HIS A 207 7.21 0.58 16.22
N PHE A 208 7.28 1.49 17.18
CA PHE A 208 8.30 2.55 17.21
C PHE A 208 9.65 2.07 17.75
N LEU A 209 9.65 1.27 18.82
CA LEU A 209 10.88 0.92 19.54
C LEU A 209 11.55 -0.36 19.04
N VAL A 210 10.82 -1.22 18.32
CA VAL A 210 11.35 -2.52 17.85
C VAL A 210 11.21 -2.63 16.33
N ASN A 211 9.99 -2.50 15.80
CA ASN A 211 9.75 -2.83 14.39
C ASN A 211 10.37 -1.80 13.42
N LEU A 212 10.24 -0.49 13.68
CA LEU A 212 10.88 0.53 12.84
C LEU A 212 12.42 0.48 12.88
N PRO A 213 13.08 0.36 14.04
CA PRO A 213 14.53 0.14 14.10
C PRO A 213 14.96 -1.12 13.34
N GLN A 214 14.21 -2.21 13.45
CA GLN A 214 14.50 -3.44 12.71
C GLN A 214 14.41 -3.23 11.20
N LEU A 215 13.35 -2.59 10.70
CA LEU A 215 13.11 -2.38 9.27
C LEU A 215 14.01 -1.32 8.62
N LEU A 216 14.32 -0.25 9.32
CA LEU A 216 15.09 0.87 8.79
C LEU A 216 16.58 0.78 9.15
N GLY A 217 16.94 -0.02 10.15
CA GLY A 217 18.32 -0.17 10.59
C GLY A 217 18.94 1.17 10.99
N PRO A 218 20.21 1.45 10.60
CA PRO A 218 20.90 2.71 10.94
C PRO A 218 20.18 3.98 10.46
N ILE A 219 19.38 3.89 9.40
CA ILE A 219 18.59 5.00 8.85
C ILE A 219 17.60 5.52 9.91
N TYR A 220 17.13 4.66 10.82
CA TYR A 220 16.25 5.06 11.91
C TYR A 220 16.91 6.09 12.86
N LEU A 221 18.21 5.98 13.12
CA LEU A 221 18.92 6.95 13.96
C LEU A 221 19.00 8.32 13.29
N LEU A 222 19.21 8.35 11.97
CA LEU A 222 19.14 9.58 11.18
C LEU A 222 17.73 10.17 11.21
N LEU A 223 16.70 9.31 11.16
CA LEU A 223 15.30 9.70 11.31
C LEU A 223 15.08 10.45 12.63
N LEU A 224 15.51 9.86 13.75
CA LEU A 224 15.40 10.46 15.08
C LEU A 224 16.19 11.77 15.18
N TYR A 225 17.40 11.81 14.64
CA TYR A 225 18.24 13.01 14.64
C TYR A 225 17.59 14.17 13.87
N SER A 226 16.89 13.88 12.77
CA SER A 226 16.20 14.89 11.96
C SER A 226 15.06 15.59 12.70
N PHE A 227 14.44 14.94 13.69
CA PHE A 227 13.41 15.56 14.54
C PHE A 227 14.02 16.55 15.54
N ILE A 228 15.24 16.30 16.00
CA ILE A 228 15.92 17.11 17.02
C ILE A 228 16.62 18.32 16.38
N SER A 229 17.33 18.10 15.28
CA SER A 229 18.12 19.14 14.62
C SER A 229 17.24 20.10 13.82
N SER A 230 17.32 21.40 14.13
CA SER A 230 16.60 22.46 13.40
C SER A 230 16.99 22.55 11.93
N SER A 231 18.24 22.21 11.59
CA SER A 231 18.74 22.18 10.21
C SER A 231 18.10 21.08 9.35
N PHE A 232 17.66 19.99 9.96
CA PHE A 232 17.07 18.83 9.26
C PHE A 232 15.54 18.76 9.35
N ARG A 233 14.87 19.67 10.09
CA ARG A 233 13.40 19.70 10.20
C ARG A 233 12.64 19.84 8.87
N SER A 234 13.29 20.36 7.82
CA SER A 234 12.73 20.46 6.47
C SER A 234 12.40 19.08 5.84
N CYS A 235 13.16 18.06 6.23
CA CYS A 235 13.01 16.65 5.84
C CYS A 235 11.60 16.12 6.15
N PHE A 236 11.13 16.36 7.38
CA PHE A 236 9.79 16.03 7.88
C PHE A 236 8.77 17.15 7.68
N SER A 237 8.96 17.96 6.64
CA SER A 237 8.01 19.02 6.32
C SER A 237 6.62 18.43 6.14
N LEU A 238 5.62 19.16 6.66
CA LEU A 238 4.20 18.98 6.32
C LEU A 238 3.92 19.19 4.83
N ARG A 239 4.90 19.24 3.93
CA ARG A 239 4.72 19.12 2.48
C ARG A 239 5.06 17.74 1.95
N ASN A 240 5.92 16.97 2.62
CA ASN A 240 6.35 15.67 2.13
C ASN A 240 5.26 14.60 2.39
N LEU A 241 4.55 14.22 1.32
CA LEU A 241 3.48 13.22 1.34
C LEU A 241 3.98 11.86 1.88
N ARG A 242 5.22 11.49 1.56
CA ARG A 242 5.84 10.21 1.93
C ARG A 242 6.10 10.12 3.42
N ALA A 243 6.72 11.17 3.98
CA ALA A 243 7.00 11.28 5.41
C ALA A 243 5.72 11.18 6.24
N ILE A 244 4.67 11.89 5.81
CA ILE A 244 3.39 11.89 6.50
C ILE A 244 2.69 10.56 6.39
N SER A 245 2.71 9.93 5.22
CA SER A 245 2.16 8.58 5.04
C SER A 245 2.79 7.57 6.00
N ALA A 246 4.13 7.53 6.06
CA ALA A 246 4.86 6.62 6.94
C ALA A 246 4.60 6.92 8.43
N LEU A 247 4.62 8.20 8.82
CA LEU A 247 4.36 8.59 10.20
C LEU A 247 2.91 8.33 10.62
N SER A 248 1.94 8.73 9.79
CA SER A 248 0.52 8.54 10.09
C SER A 248 0.16 7.07 10.15
N ALA A 249 0.68 6.26 9.24
CA ALA A 249 0.44 4.82 9.25
C ALA A 249 1.01 4.19 10.52
N THR A 250 2.24 4.52 10.89
CA THR A 250 2.86 3.98 12.10
C THR A 250 2.04 4.35 13.34
N VAL A 251 1.58 5.60 13.46
CA VAL A 251 0.72 6.03 14.59
C VAL A 251 -0.61 5.29 14.59
N LEU A 252 -1.34 5.26 13.47
CA LEU A 252 -2.66 4.63 13.38
C LEU A 252 -2.60 3.12 13.64
N LEU A 253 -1.60 2.43 13.07
CA LEU A 253 -1.41 1.00 13.27
C LEU A 253 -0.96 0.66 14.69
N SER A 254 -0.30 1.59 15.39
CA SER A 254 0.10 1.41 16.79
C SER A 254 -1.05 1.46 17.81
N ILE A 255 -2.24 1.87 17.37
CA ILE A 255 -3.45 1.83 18.21
C ILE A 255 -3.86 0.38 18.46
N PHE A 256 -3.67 -0.48 17.46
CA PHE A 256 -4.00 -1.90 17.55
C PHE A 256 -2.94 -2.67 18.35
N PRO A 257 -3.34 -3.60 19.23
CA PRO A 257 -2.41 -4.34 20.09
C PRO A 257 -1.63 -5.42 19.33
N HIS A 258 -2.08 -5.84 18.16
CA HIS A 258 -1.33 -6.76 17.31
C HIS A 258 -0.36 -5.99 16.39
N GLN A 259 0.94 -6.01 16.74
CA GLN A 259 1.97 -5.15 16.13
C GLN A 259 3.14 -5.96 15.55
N GLU A 260 2.90 -6.60 14.41
CA GLU A 260 3.93 -7.29 13.66
C GLU A 260 4.72 -6.33 12.76
N PRO A 261 6.03 -6.55 12.56
CA PRO A 261 6.84 -5.68 11.71
C PRO A 261 6.35 -5.65 10.26
N ARG A 262 5.68 -6.70 9.79
CA ARG A 262 5.18 -6.80 8.41
C ARG A 262 4.10 -5.76 8.05
N PHE A 263 3.46 -5.12 9.04
CA PHE A 263 2.51 -4.04 8.80
C PHE A 263 3.20 -2.72 8.44
N LEU A 264 4.48 -2.56 8.79
CA LEU A 264 5.25 -1.34 8.55
C LEU A 264 6.16 -1.42 7.32
N ILE A 265 6.14 -2.53 6.57
CA ILE A 265 6.92 -2.68 5.33
C ILE A 265 6.65 -1.52 4.34
N PRO A 266 5.39 -1.06 4.13
CA PRO A 266 5.13 0.08 3.26
C PRO A 266 5.71 1.42 3.75
N CYS A 267 6.14 1.54 5.02
CA CYS A 267 6.83 2.72 5.52
C CYS A 267 8.25 2.88 4.94
N HIS A 268 8.87 1.80 4.45
CA HIS A 268 10.29 1.78 4.08
C HIS A 268 10.61 2.75 2.92
N PRO A 269 9.96 2.69 1.74
CA PRO A 269 10.28 3.60 0.63
C PRO A 269 10.03 5.07 0.99
N GLY A 270 9.00 5.32 1.81
CA GLY A 270 8.65 6.66 2.26
C GLY A 270 9.65 7.25 3.26
N SER A 271 10.17 6.45 4.19
CA SER A 271 11.09 6.90 5.24
C SER A 271 12.51 7.11 4.71
N SER A 272 13.01 6.16 3.90
CA SER A 272 14.34 6.22 3.29
C SER A 272 14.51 7.43 2.37
N SER A 273 13.46 7.75 1.62
CA SER A 273 13.45 8.87 0.67
C SER A 273 13.17 10.24 1.29
N THR A 274 12.73 10.26 2.55
CA THR A 274 12.48 11.49 3.30
C THR A 274 13.77 12.06 3.86
N LEU A 275 14.69 11.20 4.32
CA LEU A 275 15.92 11.56 5.04
C LEU A 275 17.05 12.21 4.22
N LEU A 276 16.88 12.28 2.89
CA LEU A 276 17.80 12.91 1.96
C LEU A 276 17.16 14.17 1.37
#